data_AF-A0A7V9K713-F1
#
_entry.id   AF-A0A7V9K713-F1
#
_cell.length_a   1.000
_cell.length_b   1.000
_cell.length_c   1.000
_cell.angle_alpha   90.00
_cell.angle_beta   90.00
_cell.angle_gamma   90.00
#
_symmetry.space_group_name_H-M   'P 1'
#
loop_
_entity.id
_entity.type
_entity.pdbx_description
1 polymer ?
#
loop_
_entity_poly.entity_id
_entity_poly.type
_entity_poly.pdbx_seq_one_letter_code
_entity_poly.pdbx_strand_id
1 'polypeptide(L)'
;MADHPALLSLVGTGSVSMTGLRGVLYATEVLDPDLRRAVDGQLAADAMTSRLTPGRLAQAAERRVLAADPLAADKRAERARLRRSVRLSDPIDGTAAVLARLRAEEALAVFTRLDRTARGMRRDGDERSPSMT
;
A
#
# COMPACT_ATOMS: atom_id res chain seq x y z
N MET A 1 14.32 1.46 6.35
CA MET A 1 15.39 0.85 5.52
C MET A 1 16.52 0.28 6.35
N ALA A 2 17.00 0.96 7.41
CA ALA A 2 18.05 0.44 8.29
C ALA A 2 17.75 -0.97 8.86
N ASP A 3 16.47 -1.28 9.11
CA ASP A 3 16.04 -2.58 9.63
C ASP A 3 15.94 -3.70 8.57
N HIS A 4 16.29 -3.43 7.31
CA HIS A 4 16.19 -4.39 6.19
C HIS A 4 17.49 -4.58 5.39
N PRO A 5 18.65 -4.79 6.03
CA PRO A 5 19.94 -4.85 5.33
C PRO A 5 20.07 -6.04 4.37
N ALA A 6 19.49 -7.20 4.69
CA ALA A 6 19.64 -8.40 3.87
C ALA A 6 18.86 -8.29 2.56
N LEU A 7 17.60 -7.84 2.61
CA LEU A 7 16.82 -7.59 1.39
C LEU A 7 17.41 -6.43 0.57
N LEU A 8 17.95 -5.38 1.21
CA LEU A 8 18.64 -4.30 0.50
C LEU A 8 19.85 -4.81 -0.28
N SER A 9 20.65 -5.72 0.30
CA SER A 9 21.76 -6.35 -0.41
C SER A 9 21.27 -7.12 -1.64
N LEU A 10 20.13 -7.83 -1.54
CA LEU A 10 19.56 -8.57 -2.68
C LEU A 10 18.96 -7.66 -3.75
N VAL A 11 18.53 -6.45 -3.40
CA VAL A 11 18.20 -5.44 -4.40
C VAL A 11 19.45 -4.98 -5.14
N GLY A 12 20.56 -4.77 -4.43
CA GLY A 12 21.85 -4.42 -5.03
C GLY A 12 22.36 -5.44 -6.05
N THR A 13 22.03 -6.72 -5.87
CA THR A 13 22.39 -7.79 -6.83
C THR A 13 21.33 -8.05 -7.90
N GLY A 14 20.21 -7.33 -7.88
CA GLY A 14 19.08 -7.52 -8.80
C GLY A 14 18.24 -8.79 -8.52
N SER A 15 18.49 -9.49 -7.41
CA SER A 15 17.74 -10.69 -7.03
C SER A 15 16.36 -10.37 -6.45
N VAL A 16 16.21 -9.17 -5.87
CA VAL A 16 14.93 -8.63 -5.41
C VAL A 16 14.70 -7.30 -6.11
N SER A 17 13.49 -7.03 -6.58
CA SER A 17 13.18 -5.72 -7.17
C SER A 17 12.88 -4.68 -6.10
N MET A 18 13.12 -3.40 -6.41
CA MET A 18 12.77 -2.29 -5.52
C MET A 18 11.27 -2.24 -5.20
N THR A 19 10.42 -2.62 -6.17
CA THR A 19 8.97 -2.74 -5.96
C THR A 19 8.64 -3.80 -4.92
N GLY A 20 9.33 -4.94 -4.95
CA GLY A 20 9.19 -6.00 -3.96
C GLY A 20 9.61 -5.54 -2.57
N LEU A 21 10.80 -4.92 -2.47
CA LEU A 21 11.28 -4.34 -1.21
C LEU A 21 10.30 -3.31 -0.64
N ARG A 22 9.72 -2.45 -1.47
CA ARG A 22 8.72 -1.47 -1.03
C ARG A 22 7.49 -2.14 -0.41
N GLY A 23 7.05 -3.27 -0.99
CA GLY A 23 5.98 -4.08 -0.40
C GLY A 23 6.34 -4.62 0.98
N VAL A 24 7.57 -5.11 1.15
CA VAL A 24 8.07 -5.57 2.46
C VAL A 24 8.08 -4.42 3.48
N LEU A 25 8.66 -3.27 3.12
CA LEU A 25 8.75 -2.11 4.01
C LEU A 25 7.37 -1.65 4.49
N TYR A 26 6.37 -1.69 3.60
CA TYR A 26 4.99 -1.37 3.97
C TYR A 26 4.40 -2.40 4.93
N ALA A 27 4.60 -3.70 4.67
CA ALA A 27 4.07 -4.77 5.49
C ALA A 27 4.66 -4.76 6.91
N THR A 28 5.98 -4.50 7.04
CA THR A 28 6.75 -4.57 8.30
C THR A 28 6.74 -3.27 9.11
N GLU A 29 6.16 -2.19 8.59
CA GLU A 29 6.15 -0.89 9.25
C GLU A 29 5.52 -0.95 10.67
N VAL A 30 4.57 -1.85 10.89
CA VAL A 30 3.90 -2.03 12.20
C VAL A 30 4.75 -2.70 13.27
N LEU A 31 5.80 -3.41 12.86
CA LEU A 31 6.69 -4.13 13.77
C LEU A 31 7.75 -3.20 14.37
N ASP A 32 8.25 -3.59 15.54
CA ASP A 32 9.42 -2.98 16.16
C ASP A 32 10.72 -3.39 15.44
N PRO A 33 11.81 -2.60 15.55
CA PRO A 33 13.04 -2.80 14.78
C PRO A 33 13.64 -4.22 14.87
N ASP A 34 13.57 -4.86 16.03
CA ASP A 34 14.11 -6.22 16.22
C ASP A 34 13.32 -7.27 15.41
N LEU A 35 11.98 -7.18 15.44
CA LEU A 35 11.12 -8.07 14.65
C LEU A 35 11.26 -7.79 13.16
N ARG A 36 11.44 -6.53 12.75
CA ARG A 36 11.72 -6.19 11.34
C ARG A 36 13.00 -6.84 10.85
N ARG A 37 14.08 -6.79 11.64
CA ARG A 37 15.37 -7.44 11.31
C ARG A 37 15.24 -8.96 11.24
N ALA A 38 14.45 -9.57 12.13
CA ALA A 38 14.17 -11.00 12.06
C ALA A 38 13.41 -11.38 10.78
N VAL A 39 12.36 -10.63 10.44
CA VAL A 39 11.58 -10.83 9.21
C VAL A 39 12.41 -10.56 7.96
N ASP A 40 13.34 -9.60 7.99
CA ASP A 40 14.26 -9.29 6.89
C ASP A 40 15.14 -10.49 6.51
N GLY A 41 15.85 -11.07 7.48
CA GLY A 41 16.74 -12.21 7.23
C GLY A 41 15.97 -13.43 6.72
N GLN A 42 14.78 -13.65 7.26
CA GLN A 42 13.87 -14.71 6.83
C GLN A 42 13.40 -14.55 5.38
N LEU A 43 12.97 -13.35 5.00
CA LEU A 43 12.52 -13.06 3.63
C LEU A 43 13.68 -13.08 2.63
N ALA A 44 14.87 -12.67 3.04
CA ALA A 44 16.07 -12.76 2.21
C ALA A 44 16.40 -14.22 1.88
N ALA A 45 16.32 -15.12 2.86
CA ALA A 45 16.47 -16.55 2.65
C ALA A 45 15.42 -17.10 1.65
N ASP A 46 14.15 -16.77 1.85
CA ASP A 46 13.06 -17.19 0.93
C ASP A 46 13.29 -16.68 -0.50
N ALA A 47 13.73 -15.43 -0.64
CA ALA A 47 13.99 -14.80 -1.94
C ALA A 47 15.13 -15.48 -2.70
N MET A 48 16.19 -15.89 -1.99
CA MET A 48 17.31 -16.63 -2.57
C MET A 48 16.90 -18.03 -3.03
N THR A 49 16.06 -18.73 -2.26
CA THR A 49 15.64 -20.10 -2.57
C THR A 49 14.61 -20.17 -3.69
N SER A 50 13.69 -19.21 -3.79
CA SER A 50 12.50 -19.35 -4.66
C SER A 50 12.30 -18.23 -5.69
N ARG A 51 13.26 -17.31 -5.87
CA ARG A 51 13.15 -16.13 -6.77
C ARG A 51 11.74 -15.53 -6.76
N LEU A 52 11.35 -15.02 -5.60
CA LEU A 52 9.99 -14.52 -5.40
C LEU A 52 9.71 -13.30 -6.30
N THR A 53 8.56 -13.33 -6.98
CA THR A 53 8.04 -12.14 -7.65
C THR A 53 7.69 -11.05 -6.61
N PRO A 54 7.62 -9.77 -7.01
CA PRO A 54 7.36 -8.68 -6.06
C PRO A 54 6.08 -8.89 -5.23
N GLY A 55 5.00 -9.36 -5.87
CA GLY A 55 3.74 -9.66 -5.18
C GLY A 55 3.86 -10.83 -4.21
N ARG A 56 4.60 -11.89 -4.57
CA ARG A 56 4.84 -13.04 -3.68
C ARG A 56 5.71 -12.67 -2.49
N LEU A 57 6.69 -11.78 -2.68
CA LEU A 57 7.53 -11.27 -1.60
C LEU A 57 6.71 -10.44 -0.60
N ALA A 58 5.84 -9.55 -1.09
CA ALA A 58 4.92 -8.79 -0.23
C ALA A 58 3.98 -9.71 0.56
N GLN A 59 3.39 -10.71 -0.10
CA GLN A 59 2.54 -11.70 0.57
C GLN A 59 3.30 -12.53 1.61
N ALA A 60 4.54 -12.94 1.32
CA ALA A 60 5.38 -13.63 2.28
C ALA A 60 5.69 -12.73 3.50
N ALA A 61 5.96 -11.45 3.28
CA ALA A 61 6.17 -10.49 4.35
C ALA A 61 4.92 -10.34 5.23
N GLU A 62 3.73 -10.23 4.65
CA GLU A 62 2.48 -10.16 5.41
C GLU A 62 2.28 -11.40 6.29
N ARG A 63 2.54 -12.60 5.77
CA ARG A 63 2.45 -13.85 6.55
C ARG A 63 3.45 -13.86 7.71
N ARG A 64 4.70 -13.47 7.46
CA ARG A 64 5.74 -13.43 8.51
C ARG A 64 5.45 -12.37 9.57
N VAL A 65 4.90 -11.22 9.17
CA VAL A 65 4.45 -10.17 10.09
C VAL A 65 3.35 -10.67 11.01
N LEU A 66 2.32 -11.32 10.47
CA LEU A 66 1.22 -11.87 11.28
C LEU A 66 1.67 -13.01 12.20
N ALA A 67 2.62 -13.83 11.76
CA ALA A 67 3.21 -14.87 12.59
C ALA A 67 4.06 -14.31 13.74
N ALA A 68 4.77 -13.20 13.51
CA ALA A 68 5.60 -12.54 14.51
C ALA A 68 4.78 -11.69 15.51
N ASP A 69 3.71 -11.06 15.03
CA ASP A 69 2.81 -10.24 15.83
C ASP A 69 1.36 -10.44 15.36
N PRO A 70 0.58 -11.27 16.07
CA PRO A 70 -0.82 -11.52 15.72
C PRO A 70 -1.70 -10.26 15.74
N LEU A 71 -1.30 -9.23 16.50
CA LEU A 71 -2.02 -7.94 16.60
C LEU A 71 -1.56 -6.93 15.52
N ALA A 72 -0.65 -7.32 14.61
CA ALA A 72 -0.13 -6.44 13.57
C ALA A 72 -1.23 -5.90 12.64
N ALA A 73 -2.29 -6.68 12.40
CA ALA A 73 -3.44 -6.24 11.60
C ALA A 73 -4.18 -5.07 12.26
N ASP A 74 -4.44 -5.17 13.56
CA ASP A 74 -5.11 -4.12 14.33
C ASP A 74 -4.25 -2.86 14.43
N LYS A 75 -2.95 -3.02 14.70
CA LYS A 75 -1.97 -1.93 14.69
C LYS A 75 -1.93 -1.21 13.33
N ARG A 76 -2.03 -1.97 12.23
CA ARG A 76 -2.08 -1.40 10.86
C ARG A 76 -3.36 -0.60 10.65
N ALA A 77 -4.51 -1.15 11.05
CA ALA A 77 -5.80 -0.48 10.93
C ALA A 77 -5.82 0.83 11.72
N GLU A 78 -5.30 0.82 12.95
CA GLU A 78 -5.28 2.01 13.79
C GLU A 78 -4.36 3.11 13.22
N ARG A 79 -3.15 2.73 12.77
CA ARG A 79 -2.26 3.68 12.07
C ARG A 79 -2.89 4.23 10.79
N ALA A 80 -3.63 3.43 10.03
CA ALA A 80 -4.32 3.88 8.82
C ALA A 80 -5.39 4.95 9.15
N ARG A 81 -6.12 4.81 10.26
CA ARG A 81 -7.09 5.81 10.73
C ARG A 81 -6.44 7.12 11.17
N LEU A 82 -5.24 7.06 11.75
CA LEU A 82 -4.48 8.25 12.14
C LEU A 82 -3.86 8.98 10.94
N ARG A 83 -3.55 8.27 9.85
CA ARG A 83 -2.92 8.81 8.63
C ARG A 83 -3.94 9.43 7.65
N ARG A 84 -4.82 10.28 8.16
CA ARG A 84 -5.76 11.03 7.32
C ARG A 84 -4.99 11.99 6.41
N SER A 85 -5.26 11.94 5.11
CA SER A 85 -4.60 12.79 4.13
C SER A 85 -5.47 12.99 2.91
N VAL A 86 -5.48 14.20 2.35
CA VAL A 86 -6.05 14.49 1.03
C VAL A 86 -4.94 15.06 0.17
N ARG A 87 -4.79 14.55 -1.05
CA ARG A 87 -3.82 15.05 -2.01
C ARG A 87 -4.47 15.21 -3.38
N LEU A 88 -4.07 16.25 -4.08
CA LEU A 88 -4.29 16.40 -5.51
C LEU A 88 -3.00 15.91 -6.20
N SER A 89 -3.10 14.95 -7.10
CA SER A 89 -1.97 14.58 -7.95
C SER A 89 -1.91 15.48 -9.17
N ASP A 90 -0.71 15.61 -9.73
CA ASP A 90 -0.43 16.52 -10.83
C ASP A 90 -1.43 16.36 -11.98
N PRO A 91 -1.86 17.49 -12.57
CA PRO A 91 -2.78 17.43 -13.68
C PRO A 91 -2.11 16.82 -14.92
N ILE A 92 -2.76 15.85 -15.55
CA ILE A 92 -2.43 15.30 -16.87
C ILE A 92 -3.58 15.66 -17.80
N ASP A 93 -3.27 16.29 -18.94
CA ASP A 93 -4.22 16.62 -20.00
C ASP A 93 -5.45 17.42 -19.53
N GLY A 94 -5.24 18.40 -18.64
CA GLY A 94 -6.32 19.23 -18.09
C GLY A 94 -7.21 18.52 -17.06
N THR A 95 -6.83 17.32 -16.63
CA THR A 95 -7.50 16.55 -15.58
C THR A 95 -6.56 16.37 -14.39
N ALA A 96 -7.09 16.16 -13.18
CA ALA A 96 -6.28 15.83 -12.00
C ALA A 96 -7.00 14.78 -11.14
N ALA A 97 -6.25 14.01 -10.35
CA ALA A 97 -6.85 13.04 -9.43
C ALA A 97 -6.81 13.55 -7.99
N VAL A 98 -7.93 13.40 -7.28
CA VAL A 98 -8.02 13.63 -5.84
C VAL A 98 -7.93 12.28 -5.14
N LEU A 99 -6.92 12.11 -4.28
CA LEU A 99 -6.75 10.92 -3.44
C LEU A 99 -6.96 11.30 -1.97
N ALA A 100 -7.96 10.69 -1.34
CA ALA A 100 -8.24 10.85 0.07
C ALA A 100 -8.07 9.52 0.82
N ARG A 101 -7.30 9.54 1.92
CA ARG A 101 -7.26 8.47 2.92
C ARG A 101 -8.01 8.98 4.14
N LEU A 102 -9.19 8.41 4.39
CA LEU A 102 -10.10 8.78 5.47
C LEU A 102 -10.54 7.51 6.19
N ARG A 103 -11.33 7.65 7.27
CA ARG A 103 -12.07 6.49 7.79
C ARG A 103 -13.02 5.98 6.71
N ALA A 104 -13.35 4.70 6.74
CA ALA A 104 -14.11 4.06 5.66
C ALA A 104 -15.48 4.74 5.45
N GLU A 105 -16.15 5.09 6.54
CA GLU A 105 -17.42 5.81 6.55
C GLU A 105 -17.31 7.23 5.97
N GLU A 106 -16.22 7.94 6.27
CA GLU A 106 -15.96 9.28 5.75
C GLU A 106 -15.65 9.22 4.24
N ALA A 107 -14.83 8.25 3.81
CA ALA A 107 -14.51 8.05 2.41
C ALA A 107 -15.75 7.71 1.57
N LEU A 108 -16.63 6.85 2.09
CA LEU A 108 -17.89 6.53 1.42
C LEU A 108 -18.80 7.75 1.30
N ALA A 109 -18.90 8.57 2.36
CA ALA A 109 -19.69 9.80 2.32
C ALA A 109 -19.17 10.79 1.26
N VAL A 110 -17.85 10.99 1.20
CA VAL A 110 -17.20 11.85 0.19
C VAL A 110 -17.46 11.31 -1.22
N PHE A 111 -17.19 10.03 -1.45
CA PHE A 111 -17.44 9.39 -2.75
C PHE A 111 -18.89 9.56 -3.20
N THR A 112 -19.84 9.25 -2.33
CA THR A 112 -21.27 9.36 -2.62
C THR A 112 -21.68 10.79 -2.97
N ARG A 113 -21.11 11.80 -2.30
CA ARG A 113 -21.38 13.20 -2.60
C ARG A 113 -20.82 13.60 -3.97
N LEU A 114 -19.57 13.24 -4.27
CA LEU A 114 -18.93 13.51 -5.55
C LEU A 114 -19.66 12.84 -6.72
N ASP A 115 -20.02 11.56 -6.56
CA ASP A 115 -20.76 10.79 -7.57
C ASP A 115 -22.15 11.39 -7.83
N ARG A 116 -22.88 11.80 -6.78
CA ARG A 116 -24.17 12.51 -6.97
C ARG A 116 -24.02 13.83 -7.70
N THR A 117 -23.02 14.64 -7.35
CA THR A 117 -22.76 15.91 -8.04
C THR A 117 -22.41 15.68 -9.52
N ALA A 118 -21.54 14.71 -9.80
CA ALA A 118 -21.16 14.35 -11.17
C ALA A 118 -22.38 13.87 -11.99
N ARG A 119 -23.24 13.04 -11.40
CA ARG A 119 -24.49 12.59 -12.04
C ARG A 119 -25.48 13.73 -12.25
N GLY A 120 -25.51 14.71 -11.35
CA GLY A 120 -26.33 15.92 -11.49
C GLY A 120 -25.89 16.75 -12.69
N MET A 121 -24.58 17.01 -12.82
CA MET A 121 -24.01 17.78 -13.94
C MET A 121 -24.22 17.09 -15.31
N ARG A 122 -24.29 15.76 -15.36
CA ARG A 122 -24.68 15.03 -16.59
C ARG A 122 -26.06 15.37 -17.11
N ARG A 123 -27.02 15.67 -16.23
CA ARG A 123 -28.37 16.08 -16.66
C ARG A 123 -28.38 17.42 -17.37
N ASP A 124 -27.34 18.22 -17.18
CA ASP A 124 -27.13 19.53 -17.81
C ASP A 124 -26.24 19.46 -19.08
N GLY A 125 -25.94 18.25 -19.60
CA GLY A 125 -25.31 18.06 -20.92
C GLY A 125 -23.88 17.52 -20.95
N ASP A 126 -23.42 16.79 -19.93
CA ASP A 126 -22.06 16.20 -19.89
C ASP A 126 -22.01 14.78 -20.52
N GLU A 127 -21.18 14.59 -21.56
CA GLU A 127 -21.13 13.42 -22.45
C GLU A 127 -20.31 12.21 -21.93
N ARG A 128 -19.76 12.23 -20.70
CA ARG A 128 -18.87 11.16 -20.22
C ARG A 128 -19.52 9.76 -20.15
N SER A 129 -18.92 8.76 -20.80
CA SER A 129 -19.27 7.32 -20.68
C SER A 129 -19.01 6.75 -19.26
N PRO A 130 -19.84 5.84 -18.74
CA PRO A 130 -19.61 5.25 -17.42
C PRO A 130 -18.40 4.29 -17.45
N SER A 131 -17.51 4.45 -16.48
CA SER A 131 -16.57 3.39 -16.12
C SER A 131 -17.35 2.31 -15.37
N MET A 132 -17.43 1.10 -15.94
CA MET A 132 -17.84 -0.11 -15.21
C MET A 132 -16.82 -0.35 -14.11
N THR A 133 -17.23 -0.20 -12.86
CA THR A 133 -16.52 -0.72 -11.68
C THR A 133 -17.07 -2.09 -11.36
#